data_AF-A0A2V7KRR1-F1
#
_entry.id   AF-A0A2V7KRR1-F1
#
_cell.length_a   1.000
_cell.length_b   1.000
_cell.length_c   1.000
_cell.angle_alpha   90.00
_cell.angle_beta   90.00
_cell.angle_gamma   90.00
#
_symmetry.space_group_name_H-M   'P 1'
#
loop_
_entity.id
_entity.type
_entity.pdbx_description
1 polymer ?
#
loop_
_entity_poly.entity_id
_entity_poly.type
_entity_poly.pdbx_seq_one_letter_code
_entity_poly.pdbx_strand_id
1 'polypeptide(L)'
;MRGECGRCGDRVDRCAFRRSTGRGQPHRPCDRHARSLAPAVPRARMDRSLCLGADSPAGRRRGEFDSGSGARAPLTRAAVVDLGSAASTALRFNHLGARAQRRAAPTDFRPAARREVRLASIADRLVTLPAAPAVVPARRYAPWDALLVCVAVYTAAGVGRIHDLFPVLAPLKPALLATVAAIGLLLLQQNGRRRITLLRSRITTCLLGLVLWGALAVPFALTGGLAFHFWLDFARAVAMSLVLAASVRSARDLERMSLVYYGVTVVYTAIILSRFQLGSADDWRLGRLYFYDANDLATLIVTALPIGLYFALAHRWIALRVAATVGLLLLVVALIRSGSRGGFLAFLAVAAFILVGFTTISARARIGGLVVILTVLGATASDRYWTQMQTIIRPHQDYNLTDETGRVKIWKRGIGYMLDHPAFGVGMGNFQTAEGTISPMARRRESGRGVRWGAAHNTFVQIGAELGIPGLLLLLGLVLSAFATLRRVTRWAARAGPGAKDLSRLAQSLMAALVGFLVGGFFLSLAYADMLYALVALSLALAKIVRMQVAAATRAVP
;
A
#
# COMPACT_ATOMS: atom_id res chain seq x y z
N MET A 1 -27.90 31.31 40.03
CA MET A 1 -29.31 31.74 39.84
C MET A 1 -29.40 33.24 40.08
N ARG A 2 -30.33 33.92 39.39
CA ARG A 2 -30.41 35.40 39.23
C ARG A 2 -29.24 35.97 38.41
N GLY A 3 -29.44 36.77 37.35
CA GLY A 3 -30.68 37.18 36.67
C GLY A 3 -30.54 38.59 36.09
N GLU A 4 -31.19 38.85 34.94
CA GLU A 4 -31.44 40.18 34.34
C GLU A 4 -30.23 40.96 33.74
N CYS A 5 -30.44 41.96 32.88
CA CYS A 5 -31.21 41.97 31.63
C CYS A 5 -30.72 43.14 30.74
N GLY A 6 -30.90 43.05 29.42
CA GLY A 6 -30.23 43.94 28.44
C GLY A 6 -30.69 45.40 28.39
N ARG A 7 -29.93 46.21 27.62
CA ARG A 7 -30.39 47.47 27.00
C ARG A 7 -29.77 47.66 25.61
N CYS A 8 -30.55 48.27 24.73
CA CYS A 8 -30.24 48.68 23.35
C CYS A 8 -30.39 50.21 23.20
N GLY A 9 -29.96 50.74 22.05
CA GLY A 9 -30.21 52.12 21.58
C GLY A 9 -29.13 53.14 21.97
N ASP A 10 -28.85 54.20 21.19
CA ASP A 10 -29.45 54.64 19.91
C ASP A 10 -28.55 55.67 19.17
N ARG A 11 -28.78 55.83 17.85
CA ARG A 11 -28.77 57.05 17.00
C ARG A 11 -28.77 56.62 15.50
N VAL A 12 -29.73 56.89 14.60
CA VAL A 12 -30.64 58.04 14.33
C VAL A 12 -29.82 59.22 13.72
N ASP A 13 -30.07 59.80 12.51
CA ASP A 13 -31.29 59.82 11.66
C ASP A 13 -31.08 60.02 10.12
N ARG A 14 -32.24 60.03 9.41
CA ARG A 14 -32.67 60.12 7.98
C ARG A 14 -32.05 61.07 6.90
N CYS A 15 -32.17 60.59 5.65
CA CYS A 15 -32.65 61.19 4.37
C CYS A 15 -32.09 62.49 3.73
N ALA A 16 -31.79 62.47 2.42
CA ALA A 16 -32.65 63.06 1.35
C ALA A 16 -32.05 63.08 -0.10
N PHE A 17 -32.89 62.77 -1.09
CA PHE A 17 -33.00 63.26 -2.49
C PHE A 17 -31.80 63.87 -3.28
N ARG A 18 -31.54 63.34 -4.50
CA ARG A 18 -31.27 64.16 -5.71
C ARG A 18 -31.67 63.44 -7.02
N ARG A 19 -32.02 64.22 -8.06
CA ARG A 19 -32.65 63.76 -9.31
C ARG A 19 -31.69 63.70 -10.52
N SER A 20 -32.06 62.84 -11.48
CA SER A 20 -32.05 63.01 -12.95
C SER A 20 -30.78 63.43 -13.73
N THR A 21 -30.30 62.52 -14.59
CA THR A 21 -30.12 62.63 -16.08
C THR A 21 -29.73 61.22 -16.58
N GLY A 22 -30.11 60.67 -17.74
CA GLY A 22 -30.81 61.17 -18.92
C GLY A 22 -30.05 60.72 -20.20
N ARG A 23 -30.72 59.99 -21.12
CA ARG A 23 -30.24 59.19 -22.30
C ARG A 23 -30.19 57.67 -22.00
N GLY A 24 -30.61 56.75 -22.87
CA GLY A 24 -31.31 56.84 -24.16
C GLY A 24 -31.61 55.42 -24.70
N GLN A 25 -32.81 55.19 -25.26
CA GLN A 25 -33.32 53.92 -25.84
C GLN A 25 -32.70 53.61 -27.24
N PRO A 26 -32.95 52.47 -27.95
CA PRO A 26 -34.14 51.58 -27.89
C PRO A 26 -33.99 50.04 -28.11
N HIS A 27 -35.12 49.34 -27.87
CA HIS A 27 -35.76 48.19 -28.59
C HIS A 27 -35.07 47.56 -29.84
N ARG A 28 -35.25 46.26 -30.24
CA ARG A 28 -36.30 45.21 -30.01
C ARG A 28 -35.78 43.75 -30.39
N PRO A 29 -36.57 42.66 -30.64
CA PRO A 29 -36.20 41.28 -30.24
C PRO A 29 -36.19 40.18 -31.36
N CYS A 30 -35.93 38.91 -30.98
CA CYS A 30 -36.43 37.66 -31.62
C CYS A 30 -36.27 36.48 -30.61
N ASP A 31 -37.31 35.68 -30.31
CA ASP A 31 -37.64 34.34 -30.86
C ASP A 31 -36.66 33.19 -30.48
N ARG A 32 -37.05 31.92 -30.22
CA ARG A 32 -38.32 31.25 -29.85
C ARG A 32 -37.99 29.82 -29.36
N HIS A 33 -38.87 29.22 -28.54
CA HIS A 33 -39.06 27.77 -28.23
C HIS A 33 -37.92 26.70 -28.35
N ALA A 34 -37.73 25.91 -27.28
CA ALA A 34 -37.97 24.44 -27.23
C ALA A 34 -37.66 23.86 -25.82
N ARG A 35 -38.67 23.51 -25.02
CA ARG A 35 -39.22 22.15 -24.78
C ARG A 35 -38.35 21.19 -23.95
N SER A 36 -38.85 20.94 -22.73
CA SER A 36 -38.48 19.84 -21.83
C SER A 36 -39.07 18.49 -22.28
N LEU A 37 -38.38 17.39 -21.97
CA LEU A 37 -38.95 16.03 -21.95
C LEU A 37 -38.32 15.23 -20.80
N ALA A 38 -39.18 14.69 -19.93
CA ALA A 38 -38.84 13.69 -18.92
C ALA A 38 -39.80 12.49 -19.08
N PRO A 39 -39.38 11.23 -18.94
CA PRO A 39 -40.26 10.08 -19.15
C PRO A 39 -41.16 9.83 -17.92
N ALA A 40 -42.43 9.54 -18.16
CA ALA A 40 -43.40 9.23 -17.12
C ALA A 40 -43.46 7.72 -16.80
N VAL A 41 -43.84 7.40 -15.55
CA VAL A 41 -44.12 6.04 -15.07
C VAL A 41 -45.61 5.71 -15.28
N PRO A 42 -45.97 4.54 -15.87
CA PRO A 42 -47.36 4.12 -15.95
C PRO A 42 -47.82 3.46 -14.63
N ARG A 43 -48.96 3.94 -14.10
CA ARG A 43 -49.72 3.24 -13.04
C ARG A 43 -50.64 2.21 -13.68
N ALA A 44 -50.67 0.99 -13.15
CA ALA A 44 -51.67 -0.03 -13.47
C ALA A 44 -52.71 -0.16 -12.33
N ARG A 45 -53.87 -0.72 -12.66
CA ARG A 45 -55.12 -0.66 -11.88
C ARG A 45 -55.08 -1.43 -10.54
N MET A 46 -55.91 -0.96 -9.60
CA MET A 46 -56.45 -1.79 -8.51
C MET A 46 -57.39 -2.86 -9.07
N ASP A 47 -57.50 -3.98 -8.36
CA ASP A 47 -58.70 -4.81 -8.34
C ASP A 47 -59.09 -5.12 -6.88
N ARG A 48 -60.37 -5.34 -6.59
CA ARG A 48 -60.92 -5.34 -5.21
C ARG A 48 -62.05 -6.37 -5.01
N SER A 49 -61.76 -7.43 -4.25
CA SER A 49 -62.72 -8.44 -3.72
C SER A 49 -61.93 -9.45 -2.87
N LEU A 50 -62.29 -9.92 -1.66
CA LEU A 50 -63.45 -9.82 -0.75
C LEU A 50 -62.91 -9.67 0.72
N CYS A 51 -63.56 -8.97 1.67
CA CYS A 51 -64.54 -9.48 2.67
C CYS A 51 -64.20 -10.90 3.21
N LEU A 52 -64.01 -11.21 4.51
CA LEU A 52 -64.45 -10.67 5.83
C LEU A 52 -63.24 -10.70 6.84
N GLY A 53 -63.29 -10.38 8.15
CA GLY A 53 -64.30 -9.82 9.07
C GLY A 53 -64.15 -10.36 10.52
N ALA A 54 -64.39 -9.54 11.57
CA ALA A 54 -64.35 -9.83 13.02
C ALA A 54 -62.98 -10.26 13.63
N ASP A 55 -62.65 -10.06 14.93
CA ASP A 55 -63.08 -9.08 15.95
C ASP A 55 -62.00 -8.96 17.06
N SER A 56 -62.09 -7.93 17.91
CA SER A 56 -61.28 -7.73 19.14
C SER A 56 -61.91 -8.48 20.36
N PRO A 57 -61.35 -8.53 21.62
CA PRO A 57 -60.37 -7.62 22.23
C PRO A 57 -59.37 -8.18 23.30
N ALA A 58 -58.60 -7.23 23.84
CA ALA A 58 -57.75 -7.17 25.04
C ALA A 58 -57.83 -8.23 26.18
N GLY A 59 -56.66 -8.46 26.83
CA GLY A 59 -56.53 -9.07 28.17
C GLY A 59 -55.27 -8.64 28.93
N ARG A 60 -55.41 -8.20 30.20
CA ARG A 60 -54.32 -7.87 31.15
C ARG A 60 -54.22 -8.91 32.28
N ARG A 61 -52.99 -9.20 32.77
CA ARG A 61 -52.52 -9.57 34.16
C ARG A 61 -51.08 -10.14 34.00
N ARG A 62 -50.02 -9.88 34.78
CA ARG A 62 -49.73 -9.76 36.25
C ARG A 62 -49.73 -11.09 37.03
N GLY A 63 -48.66 -11.32 37.81
CA GLY A 63 -48.37 -12.50 38.67
C GLY A 63 -47.20 -13.34 38.11
N GLU A 64 -46.00 -13.57 38.67
CA GLU A 64 -45.36 -13.44 40.01
C GLU A 64 -45.14 -14.81 40.73
N PHE A 65 -43.86 -15.15 41.04
CA PHE A 65 -43.31 -16.27 41.87
C PHE A 65 -43.86 -17.71 41.66
N ASP A 66 -43.14 -18.82 41.88
CA ASP A 66 -42.25 -19.16 43.00
C ASP A 66 -41.25 -20.31 42.64
N SER A 67 -40.78 -21.09 43.63
CA SER A 67 -39.49 -21.79 43.66
C SER A 67 -39.51 -23.22 44.27
N GLY A 68 -38.47 -24.01 43.99
CA GLY A 68 -38.17 -25.32 44.63
C GLY A 68 -38.96 -26.54 44.12
N SER A 69 -38.59 -27.81 44.40
CA SER A 69 -37.29 -28.40 44.78
C SER A 69 -37.37 -29.95 44.83
N GLY A 70 -36.34 -30.66 44.34
CA GLY A 70 -36.09 -32.10 44.61
C GLY A 70 -36.85 -33.12 43.73
N ALA A 71 -36.40 -34.38 43.57
CA ALA A 71 -35.14 -35.02 44.00
C ALA A 71 -34.89 -36.38 43.28
N ARG A 72 -33.69 -36.94 43.49
CA ARG A 72 -33.22 -38.35 43.29
C ARG A 72 -32.62 -38.75 41.92
N ALA A 73 -31.29 -38.94 41.95
CA ALA A 73 -30.50 -39.80 41.05
C ALA A 73 -30.46 -41.26 41.62
N PRO A 74 -29.70 -42.25 41.06
CA PRO A 74 -28.23 -42.24 41.13
C PRO A 74 -27.39 -43.00 40.03
N LEU A 75 -26.12 -42.57 39.88
CA LEU A 75 -24.89 -43.35 39.54
C LEU A 75 -24.78 -44.05 38.16
N THR A 76 -23.62 -44.11 37.49
CA THR A 76 -22.24 -44.40 38.00
C THR A 76 -21.07 -43.73 37.23
N ARG A 77 -20.04 -43.32 38.01
CA ARG A 77 -18.56 -43.25 37.78
C ARG A 77 -18.00 -42.60 36.47
N ALA A 78 -17.22 -41.50 36.53
CA ALA A 78 -15.89 -41.22 37.15
C ALA A 78 -14.69 -41.63 36.24
N ALA A 79 -13.53 -40.96 36.20
CA ALA A 79 -12.93 -39.94 37.10
C ALA A 79 -12.10 -38.85 36.35
N VAL A 80 -11.47 -37.93 37.09
CA VAL A 80 -10.72 -36.73 36.63
C VAL A 80 -9.37 -36.63 37.39
N VAL A 81 -8.42 -35.80 36.89
CA VAL A 81 -7.18 -35.22 37.53
C VAL A 81 -6.03 -36.20 37.92
N ASP A 82 -4.73 -35.81 38.03
CA ASP A 82 -4.04 -34.50 37.88
C ASP A 82 -2.51 -34.58 37.53
N LEU A 83 -1.90 -33.39 37.26
CA LEU A 83 -0.52 -32.87 37.52
C LEU A 83 0.77 -33.76 37.52
N GLY A 84 1.82 -33.25 36.85
CA GLY A 84 3.04 -32.75 37.56
C GLY A 84 4.47 -33.26 37.25
N SER A 85 5.40 -32.32 36.93
CA SER A 85 6.89 -32.41 37.11
C SER A 85 7.69 -33.38 36.19
N ALA A 86 9.02 -33.34 35.96
CA ALA A 86 10.12 -32.38 36.27
C ALA A 86 11.30 -32.46 35.25
N ALA A 87 11.97 -31.32 35.04
CA ALA A 87 13.41 -31.01 34.91
C ALA A 87 14.52 -31.98 34.33
N SER A 88 15.44 -31.37 33.55
CA SER A 88 16.93 -31.60 33.44
C SER A 88 17.45 -33.00 33.03
N THR A 89 18.37 -33.20 32.05
CA THR A 89 19.81 -32.80 31.96
C THR A 89 20.33 -33.32 30.60
N ALA A 90 20.86 -32.56 29.62
CA ALA A 90 22.17 -31.89 29.46
C ALA A 90 23.39 -32.81 29.16
N LEU A 91 24.31 -32.32 28.30
CA LEU A 91 25.64 -32.86 27.90
C LEU A 91 25.69 -34.15 27.03
N ARG A 92 26.73 -34.44 26.21
CA ARG A 92 27.72 -33.62 25.45
C ARG A 92 28.44 -34.52 24.40
N PHE A 93 28.80 -33.91 23.26
CA PHE A 93 30.02 -34.09 22.42
C PHE A 93 30.68 -35.45 22.09
N ASN A 94 31.19 -35.45 20.84
CA ASN A 94 32.52 -35.91 20.38
C ASN A 94 32.74 -37.33 19.81
N HIS A 95 33.17 -37.30 18.53
CA HIS A 95 34.34 -38.01 17.96
C HIS A 95 34.27 -39.56 17.84
N LEU A 96 34.99 -40.24 16.93
CA LEU A 96 36.09 -39.89 16.01
C LEU A 96 36.13 -40.94 14.87
N GLY A 97 36.56 -40.55 13.65
CA GLY A 97 37.32 -41.37 12.67
C GLY A 97 36.73 -42.71 12.17
N ALA A 98 37.23 -43.37 11.12
CA ALA A 98 38.17 -43.09 10.03
C ALA A 98 38.34 -44.43 9.25
N ARG A 99 39.06 -44.42 8.11
CA ARG A 99 39.45 -45.57 7.25
C ARG A 99 38.36 -46.00 6.24
N ALA A 100 38.59 -45.90 4.92
CA ALA A 100 39.47 -46.67 4.02
C ALA A 100 38.79 -47.99 3.54
N GLN A 101 38.99 -48.54 2.34
CA GLN A 101 40.02 -48.31 1.32
C GLN A 101 39.55 -48.80 -0.08
N ARG A 102 40.03 -48.15 -1.14
CA ARG A 102 40.23 -48.59 -2.55
C ARG A 102 39.72 -49.99 -3.01
N ARG A 103 39.13 -50.05 -4.21
CA ARG A 103 39.69 -50.72 -5.42
C ARG A 103 38.92 -50.39 -6.71
N ALA A 104 39.60 -50.49 -7.85
CA ALA A 104 39.08 -50.36 -9.23
C ALA A 104 38.91 -51.77 -9.85
N ALA A 105 38.45 -52.04 -11.08
CA ALA A 105 38.20 -51.20 -12.26
C ALA A 105 36.98 -51.76 -13.09
N PRO A 106 36.94 -51.82 -14.45
CA PRO A 106 35.93 -51.08 -15.21
C PRO A 106 34.97 -51.94 -16.06
N THR A 107 33.83 -51.37 -16.47
CA THR A 107 33.09 -51.82 -17.66
C THR A 107 32.60 -50.64 -18.50
N ASP A 108 32.69 -50.83 -19.82
CA ASP A 108 32.46 -49.83 -20.86
C ASP A 108 30.99 -49.84 -21.31
N PHE A 109 30.37 -48.66 -21.43
CA PHE A 109 29.09 -48.52 -22.14
C PHE A 109 28.98 -47.12 -22.76
N ARG A 110 28.98 -47.08 -24.09
CA ARG A 110 28.86 -45.85 -24.90
C ARG A 110 27.49 -45.17 -24.68
N PRO A 111 27.43 -43.87 -24.40
CA PRO A 111 26.16 -43.15 -24.33
C PRO A 111 25.65 -42.79 -25.73
N ALA A 112 24.38 -43.10 -26.01
CA ALA A 112 23.69 -42.58 -27.19
C ALA A 112 23.53 -41.06 -27.10
N ALA A 113 23.81 -40.35 -28.19
CA ALA A 113 23.84 -38.89 -28.23
C ALA A 113 22.46 -38.25 -28.05
N ARG A 114 22.09 -37.93 -26.80
CA ARG A 114 21.00 -36.97 -26.53
C ARG A 114 21.51 -35.55 -26.72
N ARG A 115 21.04 -34.90 -27.78
CA ARG A 115 21.34 -33.51 -28.14
C ARG A 115 20.61 -32.55 -27.19
N GLU A 116 21.06 -32.48 -25.94
CA GLU A 116 20.52 -31.53 -24.96
C GLU A 116 20.77 -30.08 -25.42
N VAL A 117 19.69 -29.40 -25.80
CA VAL A 117 19.69 -27.95 -25.96
C VAL A 117 19.87 -27.32 -24.58
N ARG A 118 21.13 -27.01 -24.22
CA ARG A 118 21.46 -26.30 -22.99
C ARG A 118 20.88 -24.89 -23.00
N LEU A 119 19.62 -24.77 -22.57
CA LEU A 119 19.04 -23.59 -21.93
C LEU A 119 19.65 -23.37 -20.51
N ALA A 120 20.96 -23.60 -20.39
CA ALA A 120 21.74 -23.34 -19.19
C ALA A 120 21.76 -21.83 -18.95
N SER A 121 20.93 -21.42 -18.01
CA SER A 121 20.59 -20.02 -17.83
C SER A 121 21.82 -19.18 -17.49
N ILE A 122 21.78 -17.90 -17.88
CA ILE A 122 22.77 -16.88 -17.48
C ILE A 122 22.84 -16.72 -15.93
N ALA A 123 21.90 -17.33 -15.18
CA ALA A 123 21.88 -17.28 -13.72
C ALA A 123 23.04 -18.05 -13.06
N ASP A 124 23.53 -19.15 -13.64
CA ASP A 124 24.60 -19.95 -13.02
C ASP A 124 25.99 -19.31 -13.21
N ARG A 125 26.18 -18.54 -14.29
CA ARG A 125 27.43 -17.78 -14.54
C ARG A 125 27.64 -16.59 -13.60
N LEU A 126 26.74 -16.36 -12.64
CA LEU A 126 26.89 -15.35 -11.57
C LEU A 126 27.48 -15.93 -10.28
N VAL A 127 27.71 -17.25 -10.20
CA VAL A 127 28.26 -17.90 -9.00
C VAL A 127 29.79 -17.89 -8.99
N THR A 128 30.42 -17.89 -10.17
CA THR A 128 31.89 -17.92 -10.35
C THR A 128 32.35 -16.78 -11.27
N LEU A 129 32.56 -15.60 -10.70
CA LEU A 129 33.26 -14.49 -11.35
C LEU A 129 34.51 -14.12 -10.54
N PRO A 130 35.66 -13.88 -11.18
CA PRO A 130 36.86 -13.37 -10.50
C PRO A 130 36.62 -11.96 -9.94
N ALA A 131 37.58 -11.47 -9.15
CA ALA A 131 37.53 -10.13 -8.55
C ALA A 131 37.17 -9.07 -9.61
N ALA A 132 36.20 -8.21 -9.29
CA ALA A 132 35.62 -7.30 -10.27
C ALA A 132 36.68 -6.29 -10.77
N PRO A 133 36.75 -6.01 -12.09
CA PRO A 133 37.58 -4.93 -12.60
C PRO A 133 37.13 -3.59 -11.97
N ALA A 134 38.09 -2.69 -11.79
CA ALA A 134 37.88 -1.41 -11.10
C ALA A 134 36.68 -0.64 -11.68
N VAL A 135 35.91 0.00 -10.79
CA VAL A 135 34.78 0.84 -11.18
C VAL A 135 35.28 1.97 -12.07
N VAL A 136 35.01 1.86 -13.38
CA VAL A 136 35.42 2.84 -14.41
C VAL A 136 35.05 4.25 -13.95
N PRO A 137 35.98 5.23 -14.02
CA PRO A 137 35.76 6.57 -13.48
C PRO A 137 34.54 7.25 -14.09
N ALA A 138 33.97 8.19 -13.31
CA ALA A 138 32.66 8.75 -13.56
C ALA A 138 32.57 9.48 -14.91
N ARG A 139 32.01 8.81 -15.93
CA ARG A 139 31.39 9.50 -17.07
C ARG A 139 30.42 10.55 -16.50
N ARG A 140 30.53 11.82 -16.96
CA ARG A 140 29.63 12.92 -16.57
C ARG A 140 28.18 12.40 -16.58
N TYR A 141 27.54 12.37 -15.42
CA TYR A 141 26.17 11.86 -15.30
C TYR A 141 25.26 12.71 -16.16
N ALA A 142 24.49 12.07 -17.04
CA ALA A 142 23.53 12.78 -17.89
C ALA A 142 22.58 13.64 -17.02
N PRO A 143 22.22 14.85 -17.46
CA PRO A 143 21.28 15.69 -16.74
C PRO A 143 19.88 15.06 -16.72
N TRP A 144 18.96 15.73 -16.04
CA TRP A 144 17.54 15.48 -16.23
C TRP A 144 17.17 15.62 -17.71
N ASP A 145 16.25 14.79 -18.19
CA ASP A 145 15.66 14.92 -19.52
C ASP A 145 14.14 14.84 -19.43
N ALA A 146 13.45 15.21 -20.51
CA ALA A 146 12.00 15.32 -20.54
C ALA A 146 11.29 14.04 -20.04
N LEU A 147 11.80 12.86 -20.37
CA LEU A 147 11.22 11.59 -19.91
C LEU A 147 11.35 11.43 -18.39
N LEU A 148 12.52 11.67 -17.81
CA LEU A 148 12.69 11.59 -16.35
C LEU A 148 11.88 12.66 -15.62
N VAL A 149 11.71 13.85 -16.22
CA VAL A 149 10.83 14.91 -15.67
C VAL A 149 9.37 14.46 -15.71
N CYS A 150 8.87 13.92 -16.82
CA CYS A 150 7.49 13.40 -16.89
C CYS A 150 7.25 12.28 -15.87
N VAL A 151 8.22 11.36 -15.69
CA VAL A 151 8.13 10.30 -14.66
C VAL A 151 8.17 10.89 -13.24
N ALA A 152 8.95 11.95 -12.99
CA ALA A 152 8.95 12.64 -11.70
C ALA A 152 7.62 13.34 -11.42
N VAL A 153 7.03 14.02 -12.41
CA VAL A 153 5.71 14.65 -12.32
C VAL A 153 4.62 13.59 -12.10
N TYR A 154 4.67 12.46 -12.80
CA TYR A 154 3.77 11.32 -12.51
C TYR A 154 3.92 10.84 -11.08
N THR A 155 5.16 10.66 -10.58
CA THR A 155 5.39 10.21 -9.20
C THR A 155 4.83 11.21 -8.19
N ALA A 156 5.00 12.51 -8.44
CA ALA A 156 4.43 13.60 -7.63
C ALA A 156 2.89 13.66 -7.68
N ALA A 157 2.28 13.30 -8.81
CA ALA A 157 0.84 13.36 -8.99
C ALA A 157 0.11 12.07 -8.58
N GLY A 158 0.67 10.88 -8.82
CA GLY A 158 0.07 9.58 -8.51
C GLY A 158 0.31 9.14 -7.06
N VAL A 159 1.57 9.10 -6.61
CA VAL A 159 1.93 8.77 -5.22
C VAL A 159 1.71 9.98 -4.30
N GLY A 160 2.16 11.15 -4.75
CA GLY A 160 2.10 12.36 -3.93
C GLY A 160 0.78 13.09 -3.93
N ARG A 161 -0.06 12.89 -4.95
CA ARG A 161 -1.34 13.60 -5.13
C ARG A 161 -1.23 15.12 -4.96
N ILE A 162 -0.05 15.71 -5.24
CA ILE A 162 0.24 17.12 -4.92
C ILE A 162 -0.76 18.06 -5.63
N HIS A 163 -1.24 17.69 -6.81
CA HIS A 163 -2.26 18.43 -7.55
C HIS A 163 -3.62 18.51 -6.83
N ASP A 164 -4.01 17.50 -6.04
CA ASP A 164 -5.26 17.51 -5.25
C ASP A 164 -5.19 18.53 -4.08
N LEU A 165 -3.98 18.95 -3.68
CA LEU A 165 -3.74 19.97 -2.64
C LEU A 165 -3.97 21.42 -3.14
N PHE A 166 -4.05 21.61 -4.47
CA PHE A 166 -4.15 22.91 -5.12
C PHE A 166 -5.25 22.87 -6.20
N PRO A 167 -6.48 23.33 -5.91
CA PRO A 167 -7.61 23.26 -6.85
C PRO A 167 -7.33 23.84 -8.25
N VAL A 168 -6.45 24.84 -8.35
CA VAL A 168 -5.97 25.45 -9.62
C VAL A 168 -5.30 24.43 -10.55
N LEU A 169 -4.71 23.36 -10.01
CA LEU A 169 -4.03 22.31 -10.79
C LEU A 169 -4.95 21.16 -11.22
N ALA A 170 -6.16 21.06 -10.66
CA ALA A 170 -7.09 19.97 -10.98
C ALA A 170 -7.53 19.94 -12.47
N PRO A 171 -7.85 21.07 -13.14
CA PRO A 171 -8.23 21.07 -14.56
C PRO A 171 -7.11 20.60 -15.49
N LEU A 172 -5.84 20.81 -15.12
CA LEU A 172 -4.67 20.43 -15.90
C LEU A 172 -4.44 18.92 -15.98
N LYS A 173 -5.08 18.13 -15.09
CA LYS A 173 -4.91 16.67 -15.00
C LYS A 173 -3.44 16.22 -15.13
N PRO A 174 -2.52 16.76 -14.30
CA PRO A 174 -1.07 16.60 -14.53
C PRO A 174 -0.60 15.15 -14.53
N ALA A 175 -1.26 14.25 -13.78
CA ALA A 175 -1.00 12.82 -13.84
C ALA A 175 -1.24 12.22 -15.24
N LEU A 176 -2.33 12.62 -15.91
CA LEU A 176 -2.69 12.14 -17.25
C LEU A 176 -1.72 12.66 -18.30
N LEU A 177 -1.44 13.97 -18.29
CA LEU A 177 -0.48 14.60 -19.21
C LEU A 177 0.93 13.98 -19.06
N ALA A 178 1.39 13.82 -17.82
CA ALA A 178 2.68 13.19 -17.52
C ALA A 178 2.71 11.70 -17.95
N THR A 179 1.62 10.96 -17.80
CA THR A 179 1.49 9.57 -18.27
C THR A 179 1.63 9.49 -19.79
N VAL A 180 0.82 10.26 -20.53
CA VAL A 180 0.83 10.26 -22.01
C VAL A 180 2.19 10.70 -22.54
N ALA A 181 2.75 11.79 -22.02
CA ALA A 181 4.06 12.30 -22.40
C ALA A 181 5.18 11.29 -22.07
N ALA A 182 5.17 10.66 -20.89
CA ALA A 182 6.20 9.69 -20.52
C ALA A 182 6.13 8.41 -21.37
N ILE A 183 4.93 7.92 -21.68
CA ILE A 183 4.76 6.76 -22.58
C ILE A 183 5.24 7.11 -23.99
N GLY A 184 4.79 8.23 -24.56
CA GLY A 184 5.19 8.68 -25.90
C GLY A 184 6.70 8.89 -26.01
N LEU A 185 7.31 9.63 -25.08
CA LEU A 185 8.76 9.83 -25.04
C LEU A 185 9.53 8.52 -24.84
N LEU A 186 9.02 7.56 -24.05
CA LEU A 186 9.67 6.27 -23.89
C LEU A 186 9.62 5.44 -25.19
N LEU A 187 8.50 5.46 -25.92
CA LEU A 187 8.36 4.77 -27.21
C LEU A 187 9.33 5.34 -28.25
N LEU A 188 9.44 6.68 -28.33
CA LEU A 188 10.42 7.35 -29.19
C LEU A 188 11.88 7.08 -28.77
N GLN A 189 12.13 6.80 -27.49
CA GLN A 189 13.48 6.62 -26.92
C GLN A 189 13.81 5.17 -26.57
N GLN A 190 13.36 4.18 -27.37
CA GLN A 190 13.69 2.75 -27.21
C GLN A 190 15.15 2.37 -27.56
N ASN A 191 16.11 3.24 -27.26
CA ASN A 191 17.54 3.03 -27.53
C ASN A 191 18.37 2.80 -26.26
N GLY A 192 19.57 2.24 -26.44
CA GLY A 192 20.56 2.02 -25.38
C GLY A 192 20.00 1.43 -24.08
N ARG A 193 20.05 2.23 -23.00
CA ARG A 193 19.69 1.83 -21.62
C ARG A 193 18.19 1.94 -21.30
N ARG A 194 17.37 2.43 -22.24
CA ARG A 194 15.90 2.62 -22.09
C ARG A 194 15.05 1.52 -22.72
N ARG A 195 15.68 0.61 -23.48
CA ARG A 195 15.03 -0.57 -24.08
C ARG A 195 14.21 -1.35 -23.05
N ILE A 196 12.91 -1.51 -23.31
CA ILE A 196 11.97 -2.25 -22.45
C ILE A 196 12.39 -3.71 -22.27
N THR A 197 13.08 -4.31 -23.25
CA THR A 197 13.62 -5.69 -23.16
C THR A 197 14.58 -5.88 -21.98
N LEU A 198 15.27 -4.83 -21.51
CA LEU A 198 16.11 -4.87 -20.31
C LEU A 198 15.31 -5.06 -19.02
N LEU A 199 14.01 -4.80 -19.02
CA LEU A 199 13.11 -5.04 -17.90
C LEU A 199 12.73 -6.51 -17.73
N ARG A 200 13.04 -7.42 -18.68
CA ARG A 200 12.70 -8.85 -18.56
C ARG A 200 13.24 -9.42 -17.25
N SER A 201 12.33 -9.80 -16.36
CA SER A 201 12.59 -10.28 -14.99
C SER A 201 11.32 -10.91 -14.40
N ARG A 202 11.45 -11.68 -13.31
CA ARG A 202 10.28 -12.27 -12.61
C ARG A 202 9.30 -11.20 -12.10
N ILE A 203 9.82 -10.04 -11.66
CA ILE A 203 9.01 -8.89 -11.24
C ILE A 203 8.07 -8.45 -12.37
N THR A 204 8.64 -8.25 -13.57
CA THR A 204 7.90 -7.84 -14.78
C THR A 204 6.91 -8.90 -15.22
N THR A 205 7.26 -10.19 -15.11
CA THR A 205 6.32 -11.29 -15.37
C THR A 205 5.13 -11.28 -14.43
N CYS A 206 5.33 -11.05 -13.13
CA CYS A 206 4.23 -10.94 -12.17
C CYS A 206 3.39 -9.66 -12.39
N LEU A 207 4.00 -8.53 -12.75
CA LEU A 207 3.27 -7.29 -13.09
C LEU A 207 2.35 -7.48 -14.30
N LEU A 208 2.90 -8.00 -15.41
CA LEU A 208 2.12 -8.25 -16.63
C LEU A 208 1.09 -9.36 -16.40
N GLY A 209 1.42 -10.37 -15.59
CA GLY A 209 0.50 -11.41 -15.15
C GLY A 209 -0.69 -10.85 -14.37
N LEU A 210 -0.47 -9.92 -13.43
CA LEU A 210 -1.57 -9.27 -12.70
C LEU A 210 -2.48 -8.45 -13.62
N VAL A 211 -1.93 -7.69 -14.56
CA VAL A 211 -2.74 -6.90 -15.52
C VAL A 211 -3.52 -7.82 -16.45
N LEU A 212 -2.90 -8.87 -16.99
CA LEU A 212 -3.56 -9.84 -17.85
C LEU A 212 -4.65 -10.62 -17.11
N TRP A 213 -4.35 -11.14 -15.91
CA TRP A 213 -5.32 -11.85 -15.08
C TRP A 213 -6.49 -10.95 -14.67
N GLY A 214 -6.19 -9.70 -14.30
CA GLY A 214 -7.21 -8.69 -14.02
C GLY A 214 -8.13 -8.44 -15.22
N ALA A 215 -7.60 -8.41 -16.45
CA ALA A 215 -8.41 -8.26 -17.66
C ALA A 215 -9.32 -9.48 -17.89
N LEU A 216 -8.77 -10.68 -17.73
CA LEU A 216 -9.51 -11.95 -17.85
C LEU A 216 -10.58 -12.11 -16.77
N ALA A 217 -10.43 -11.48 -15.61
CA ALA A 217 -11.42 -11.49 -14.53
C ALA A 217 -12.61 -10.52 -14.75
N VAL A 218 -12.48 -9.49 -15.60
CA VAL A 218 -13.55 -8.48 -15.81
C VAL A 218 -14.91 -9.10 -16.22
N PRO A 219 -15.00 -10.07 -17.15
CA PRO A 219 -16.28 -10.68 -17.53
C PRO A 219 -16.96 -11.49 -16.42
N PHE A 220 -16.20 -11.93 -15.42
CA PHE A 220 -16.69 -12.74 -14.30
C PHE A 220 -16.99 -11.91 -13.04
N ALA A 221 -16.81 -10.59 -13.10
CA ALA A 221 -17.01 -9.69 -11.97
C ALA A 221 -18.50 -9.48 -11.63
N LEU A 222 -18.81 -9.31 -10.33
CA LEU A 222 -20.16 -8.97 -9.85
C LEU A 222 -20.72 -7.70 -10.50
N THR A 223 -19.85 -6.73 -10.81
CA THR A 223 -20.18 -5.55 -11.60
C THR A 223 -19.04 -5.31 -12.60
N GLY A 224 -19.17 -5.89 -13.80
CA GLY A 224 -18.17 -5.81 -14.87
C GLY A 224 -17.76 -4.39 -15.24
N GLY A 225 -18.70 -3.44 -15.27
CA GLY A 225 -18.41 -2.03 -15.51
C GLY A 225 -17.48 -1.41 -14.46
N LEU A 226 -17.68 -1.72 -13.17
CA LEU A 226 -16.81 -1.28 -12.08
C LEU A 226 -15.42 -1.93 -12.18
N ALA A 227 -15.38 -3.24 -12.42
CA ALA A 227 -14.14 -3.99 -12.58
C ALA A 227 -13.28 -3.48 -13.74
N PHE A 228 -13.91 -3.13 -14.86
CA PHE A 228 -13.22 -2.56 -16.02
C PHE A 228 -12.57 -1.20 -15.71
N HIS A 229 -13.27 -0.30 -15.00
CA HIS A 229 -12.71 1.00 -14.61
C HIS A 229 -11.52 0.85 -13.65
N PHE A 230 -11.67 0.03 -12.60
CA PHE A 230 -10.57 -0.28 -11.69
C PHE A 230 -9.39 -0.94 -12.40
N TRP A 231 -9.66 -1.86 -13.33
CA TRP A 231 -8.62 -2.50 -14.14
C TRP A 231 -7.89 -1.50 -15.04
N LEU A 232 -8.57 -0.53 -15.66
CA LEU A 232 -7.92 0.52 -16.46
C LEU A 232 -6.97 1.39 -15.63
N ASP A 233 -7.39 1.80 -14.44
CA ASP A 233 -6.55 2.59 -13.54
C ASP A 233 -5.37 1.77 -13.01
N PHE A 234 -5.58 0.50 -12.67
CA PHE A 234 -4.52 -0.43 -12.29
C PHE A 234 -3.53 -0.69 -13.43
N ALA A 235 -4.00 -0.92 -14.66
CA ALA A 235 -3.18 -1.10 -15.84
C ALA A 235 -2.34 0.16 -16.13
N ARG A 236 -2.90 1.37 -15.91
CA ARG A 236 -2.15 2.63 -15.99
C ARG A 236 -1.03 2.70 -14.96
N ALA A 237 -1.30 2.35 -13.69
CA ALA A 237 -0.29 2.33 -12.63
C ALA A 237 0.84 1.32 -12.94
N VAL A 238 0.51 0.12 -13.42
CA VAL A 238 1.50 -0.88 -13.84
C VAL A 238 2.29 -0.41 -15.06
N ALA A 239 1.64 0.18 -16.08
CA ALA A 239 2.34 0.76 -17.23
C ALA A 239 3.35 1.83 -16.78
N MET A 240 2.95 2.75 -15.90
CA MET A 240 3.83 3.78 -15.37
C MET A 240 4.94 3.24 -14.46
N SER A 241 4.72 2.11 -13.77
CA SER A 241 5.79 1.39 -13.06
C SER A 241 6.87 0.88 -14.01
N LEU A 242 6.49 0.38 -15.19
CA LEU A 242 7.42 -0.07 -16.23
C LEU A 242 8.11 1.12 -16.90
N VAL A 243 7.40 2.23 -17.13
CA VAL A 243 7.97 3.47 -17.68
C VAL A 243 9.01 4.08 -16.74
N LEU A 244 8.73 4.12 -15.43
CA LEU A 244 9.71 4.53 -14.41
C LEU A 244 10.95 3.64 -14.47
N ALA A 245 10.77 2.31 -14.45
CA ALA A 245 11.90 1.38 -14.49
C ALA A 245 12.69 1.45 -15.83
N ALA A 246 12.03 1.73 -16.95
CA ALA A 246 12.68 1.91 -18.25
C ALA A 246 13.46 3.23 -18.34
N SER A 247 12.89 4.34 -17.87
CA SER A 247 13.44 5.70 -18.01
C SER A 247 14.81 5.90 -17.34
N VAL A 248 15.07 5.21 -16.22
CA VAL A 248 16.30 5.27 -15.41
C VAL A 248 17.51 4.72 -16.17
N ARG A 249 18.53 5.55 -16.46
CA ARG A 249 19.70 5.17 -17.27
C ARG A 249 20.95 4.85 -16.43
N SER A 250 20.94 5.20 -15.14
CA SER A 250 22.11 5.16 -14.26
C SER A 250 21.72 5.10 -12.78
N ALA A 251 22.67 4.73 -11.91
CA ALA A 251 22.49 4.82 -10.45
C ALA A 251 22.06 6.23 -9.99
N ARG A 252 22.57 7.29 -10.65
CA ARG A 252 22.20 8.67 -10.34
C ARG A 252 20.77 9.03 -10.75
N ASP A 253 20.25 8.45 -11.83
CA ASP A 253 18.83 8.59 -12.20
C ASP A 253 17.93 7.85 -11.21
N LEU A 254 18.36 6.68 -10.72
CA LEU A 254 17.63 5.95 -9.68
C LEU A 254 17.59 6.76 -8.37
N GLU A 255 18.73 7.30 -7.92
CA GLU A 255 18.77 8.22 -6.78
C GLU A 255 17.83 9.41 -6.97
N ARG A 256 17.79 10.02 -8.17
CA ARG A 256 16.84 11.10 -8.47
C ARG A 256 15.38 10.65 -8.31
N MET A 257 15.00 9.48 -8.83
CA MET A 257 13.63 8.95 -8.68
C MET A 257 13.28 8.60 -7.23
N SER A 258 14.21 8.00 -6.48
CA SER A 258 14.05 7.75 -5.04
C SER A 258 13.94 9.05 -4.24
N LEU A 259 14.69 10.09 -4.60
CA LEU A 259 14.60 11.41 -3.99
C LEU A 259 13.27 12.10 -4.32
N VAL A 260 12.72 11.92 -5.52
CA VAL A 260 11.38 12.40 -5.86
C VAL A 260 10.34 11.70 -5.00
N TYR A 261 10.32 10.37 -4.94
CA TYR A 261 9.37 9.62 -4.09
C TYR A 261 9.41 10.09 -2.62
N TYR A 262 10.62 10.22 -2.07
CA TYR A 262 10.83 10.69 -0.70
C TYR A 262 10.42 12.16 -0.51
N GLY A 263 10.91 13.07 -1.35
CA GLY A 263 10.63 14.50 -1.25
C GLY A 263 9.16 14.84 -1.46
N VAL A 264 8.49 14.14 -2.38
CA VAL A 264 7.03 14.22 -2.58
C VAL A 264 6.29 13.80 -1.30
N THR A 265 6.71 12.71 -0.65
CA THR A 265 6.12 12.28 0.63
C THR A 265 6.33 13.33 1.72
N VAL A 266 7.52 13.92 1.82
CA VAL A 266 7.82 15.01 2.77
C VAL A 266 6.98 16.25 2.49
N VAL A 267 6.87 16.68 1.23
CA VAL A 267 6.07 17.86 0.83
C VAL A 267 4.58 17.65 1.13
N TYR A 268 4.02 16.49 0.76
CA TYR A 268 2.64 16.14 1.10
C TYR A 268 2.43 16.21 2.61
N THR A 269 3.29 15.54 3.38
CA THR A 269 3.19 15.47 4.84
C THR A 269 3.33 16.84 5.50
N ALA A 270 4.22 17.71 4.98
CA ALA A 270 4.39 19.08 5.47
C ALA A 270 3.16 19.96 5.18
N ILE A 271 2.54 19.81 4.01
CA ILE A 271 1.29 20.51 3.68
C ILE A 271 0.15 19.99 4.57
N ILE A 272 0.05 18.69 4.81
CA ILE A 272 -0.93 18.12 5.74
C ILE A 272 -0.74 18.70 7.15
N LEU A 273 0.47 18.66 7.70
CA LEU A 273 0.75 19.17 9.06
C LEU A 273 0.54 20.69 9.20
N SER A 274 0.67 21.46 8.13
CA SER A 274 0.46 22.91 8.15
C SER A 274 -1.00 23.34 7.95
N ARG A 275 -1.81 22.53 7.25
CA ARG A 275 -3.22 22.86 6.93
C ARG A 275 -4.26 22.14 7.78
N PHE A 276 -3.96 20.94 8.28
CA PHE A 276 -4.87 20.19 9.13
C PHE A 276 -4.41 20.23 10.58
N GLN A 277 -5.17 20.95 11.38
CA GLN A 277 -5.12 20.82 12.84
C GLN A 277 -5.57 19.40 13.23
N LEU A 278 -5.21 18.96 14.44
CA LEU A 278 -5.87 17.80 15.05
C LEU A 278 -7.38 18.09 15.08
N GLY A 279 -8.22 17.07 14.90
CA GLY A 279 -9.67 17.24 14.91
C GLY A 279 -10.18 17.89 16.19
N SER A 280 -11.35 18.52 16.08
CA SER A 280 -11.99 19.30 17.15
C SER A 280 -12.02 18.55 18.49
N ALA A 281 -11.38 19.13 19.52
CA ALA A 281 -11.31 18.79 20.96
C ALA A 281 -11.12 17.30 21.37
N ASP A 282 -12.03 16.44 20.92
CA ASP A 282 -12.07 15.00 21.19
C ASP A 282 -11.24 14.21 20.16
N ASP A 283 -11.21 14.64 18.89
CA ASP A 283 -10.67 13.86 17.77
C ASP A 283 -9.19 14.16 17.49
N TRP A 284 -8.31 13.75 18.40
CA TRP A 284 -6.87 14.08 18.42
C TRP A 284 -6.02 13.50 17.25
N ARG A 285 -6.63 12.85 16.26
CA ARG A 285 -5.95 12.29 15.08
C ARG A 285 -6.01 13.25 13.89
N LEU A 286 -5.09 13.09 12.94
CA LEU A 286 -5.24 13.72 11.63
C LEU A 286 -6.49 13.20 10.91
N GLY A 287 -7.43 14.10 10.60
CA GLY A 287 -8.66 13.81 9.85
C GLY A 287 -8.70 14.52 8.50
N ARG A 288 -9.45 13.96 7.53
CA ARG A 288 -9.73 14.55 6.20
C ARG A 288 -8.48 14.97 5.39
N LEU A 289 -7.47 14.12 5.27
CA LEU A 289 -6.19 14.43 4.60
C LEU A 289 -6.29 14.37 3.05
N TYR A 290 -7.28 15.02 2.46
CA TYR A 290 -7.64 14.98 1.04
C TYR A 290 -7.85 13.56 0.48
N PHE A 291 -6.82 12.95 -0.10
CA PHE A 291 -6.92 11.64 -0.77
C PHE A 291 -6.63 10.47 0.18
N TYR A 292 -5.67 10.63 1.08
CA TYR A 292 -5.27 9.56 2.00
C TYR A 292 -6.04 9.66 3.31
N ASP A 293 -6.37 8.51 3.92
CA ASP A 293 -6.73 8.50 5.33
C ASP A 293 -5.47 8.56 6.22
N ALA A 294 -5.64 8.70 7.55
CA ALA A 294 -4.51 8.79 8.47
C ALA A 294 -3.60 7.53 8.44
N ASN A 295 -4.15 6.37 8.15
CA ASN A 295 -3.46 5.09 8.09
C ASN A 295 -2.73 4.91 6.75
N ASP A 296 -3.33 5.36 5.64
CA ASP A 296 -2.68 5.39 4.34
C ASP A 296 -1.47 6.33 4.36
N LEU A 297 -1.62 7.54 4.92
CA LEU A 297 -0.50 8.46 5.12
C LEU A 297 0.58 7.83 6.02
N ALA A 298 0.19 7.19 7.12
CA ALA A 298 1.14 6.51 8.00
C ALA A 298 1.93 5.42 7.25
N THR A 299 1.29 4.67 6.36
CA THR A 299 1.95 3.66 5.52
C THR A 299 2.87 4.31 4.49
N LEU A 300 2.42 5.37 3.81
CA LEU A 300 3.25 6.15 2.88
C LEU A 300 4.52 6.68 3.56
N ILE A 301 4.37 7.31 4.72
CA ILE A 301 5.49 7.74 5.58
C ILE A 301 6.45 6.58 5.83
N VAL A 302 5.96 5.44 6.33
CA VAL A 302 6.81 4.30 6.70
C VAL A 302 7.56 3.72 5.49
N THR A 303 6.98 3.74 4.29
CA THR A 303 7.71 3.35 3.07
C THR A 303 8.78 4.36 2.65
N ALA A 304 8.60 5.65 2.94
CA ALA A 304 9.53 6.71 2.57
C ALA A 304 10.72 6.83 3.56
N LEU A 305 10.53 6.52 4.85
CA LEU A 305 11.57 6.65 5.88
C LEU A 305 12.91 5.96 5.53
N PRO A 306 12.97 4.70 5.04
CA PRO A 306 14.24 4.08 4.67
C PRO A 306 14.95 4.76 3.49
N ILE A 307 14.19 5.40 2.60
CA ILE A 307 14.73 6.14 1.46
C ILE A 307 15.31 7.49 1.94
N GLY A 308 14.64 8.18 2.87
CA GLY A 308 15.21 9.35 3.54
C GLY A 308 16.51 9.02 4.29
N LEU A 309 16.55 7.89 5.01
CA LEU A 309 17.74 7.41 5.71
C LEU A 309 18.91 7.15 4.75
N TYR A 310 18.64 6.65 3.53
CA TYR A 310 19.67 6.53 2.50
C TYR A 310 20.30 7.88 2.15
N PHE A 311 19.51 8.96 1.99
CA PHE A 311 20.02 10.29 1.66
C PHE A 311 20.75 10.98 2.81
N ALA A 312 20.30 10.80 4.05
CA ALA A 312 21.00 11.33 5.23
C ALA A 312 22.42 10.72 5.40
N LEU A 313 22.57 9.44 5.03
CA LEU A 313 23.81 8.66 5.14
C LEU A 313 24.68 8.60 3.87
N ALA A 314 24.20 9.11 2.73
CA ALA A 314 24.96 9.10 1.49
C ALA A 314 26.06 10.18 1.49
N HIS A 315 27.22 9.90 0.88
CA HIS A 315 28.26 10.91 0.65
C HIS A 315 27.81 11.88 -0.45
N ARG A 316 27.12 12.92 -0.01
CA ARG A 316 26.50 13.98 -0.82
C ARG A 316 26.71 15.33 -0.13
N TRP A 317 26.52 16.41 -0.90
CA TRP A 317 26.57 17.80 -0.42
C TRP A 317 25.70 18.00 0.84
N ILE A 318 26.20 18.81 1.77
CA ILE A 318 25.71 18.85 3.15
C ILE A 318 24.23 19.25 3.25
N ALA A 319 23.77 20.21 2.44
CA ALA A 319 22.38 20.67 2.50
C ALA A 319 21.36 19.60 2.06
N LEU A 320 21.70 18.66 1.15
CA LEU A 320 20.82 17.51 0.87
C LEU A 320 20.74 16.55 2.06
N ARG A 321 21.85 16.36 2.79
CA ARG A 321 21.86 15.52 4.00
C ARG A 321 21.04 16.17 5.12
N VAL A 322 21.18 17.47 5.32
CA VAL A 322 20.38 18.26 6.28
C VAL A 322 18.90 18.21 5.90
N ALA A 323 18.55 18.51 4.64
CA ALA A 323 17.16 18.46 4.17
C ALA A 323 16.53 17.06 4.29
N ALA A 324 17.29 16.00 4.02
CA ALA A 324 16.85 14.62 4.24
C ALA A 324 16.63 14.32 5.73
N THR A 325 17.53 14.75 6.62
CA THR A 325 17.35 14.56 8.07
C THR A 325 16.15 15.36 8.62
N VAL A 326 15.97 16.62 8.21
CA VAL A 326 14.80 17.43 8.58
C VAL A 326 13.50 16.80 8.08
N GLY A 327 13.50 16.31 6.83
CA GLY A 327 12.36 15.58 6.28
C GLY A 327 12.05 14.31 7.08
N LEU A 328 13.05 13.53 7.50
CA LEU A 328 12.86 12.32 8.32
C LEU A 328 12.18 12.65 9.66
N LEU A 329 12.62 13.72 10.34
CA LEU A 329 12.03 14.17 11.59
C LEU A 329 10.56 14.60 11.39
N LEU A 330 10.27 15.36 10.33
CA LEU A 330 8.91 15.76 9.96
C LEU A 330 8.01 14.54 9.70
N LEU A 331 8.50 13.54 8.96
CA LEU A 331 7.78 12.29 8.70
C LEU A 331 7.49 11.52 10.00
N VAL A 332 8.45 11.44 10.94
CA VAL A 332 8.25 10.77 12.24
C VAL A 332 7.19 11.50 13.09
N VAL A 333 7.23 12.84 13.15
CA VAL A 333 6.22 13.63 13.87
C VAL A 333 4.82 13.44 13.27
N ALA A 334 4.71 13.40 11.94
CA ALA A 334 3.45 13.12 11.27
C ALA A 334 2.93 11.69 11.49
N LEU A 335 3.81 10.70 11.53
CA LEU A 335 3.46 9.32 11.84
C LEU A 335 2.81 9.24 13.23
N ILE A 336 3.36 9.95 14.22
CA ILE A 336 2.81 10.00 15.58
C ILE A 336 1.43 10.69 15.58
N ARG A 337 1.31 11.86 14.93
CA ARG A 337 0.04 12.60 14.77
C ARG A 337 -1.03 11.87 13.95
N SER A 338 -0.67 10.85 13.17
CA SER A 338 -1.64 9.99 12.47
C SER A 338 -2.44 9.09 13.43
N GLY A 339 -1.89 8.76 14.60
CA GLY A 339 -2.43 7.75 15.52
C GLY A 339 -2.53 6.33 14.94
N SER A 340 -1.98 6.05 13.75
CA SER A 340 -2.23 4.79 13.07
C SER A 340 -1.55 3.60 13.76
N ARG A 341 -2.36 2.70 14.34
CA ARG A 341 -1.89 1.45 14.94
C ARG A 341 -1.17 0.56 13.93
N GLY A 342 -1.71 0.45 12.71
CA GLY A 342 -1.06 -0.26 11.60
C GLY A 342 0.22 0.41 11.14
N GLY A 343 0.23 1.75 11.08
CA GLY A 343 1.43 2.54 10.79
C GLY A 343 2.55 2.36 11.82
N PHE A 344 2.22 2.32 13.11
CA PHE A 344 3.18 2.05 14.18
C PHE A 344 3.76 0.63 14.09
N LEU A 345 2.94 -0.40 13.84
CA LEU A 345 3.43 -1.76 13.63
C LEU A 345 4.32 -1.87 12.38
N ALA A 346 3.95 -1.18 11.29
CA ALA A 346 4.77 -1.11 10.09
C ALA A 346 6.11 -0.40 10.35
N PHE A 347 6.10 0.68 11.14
CA PHE A 347 7.30 1.38 11.58
C PHE A 347 8.21 0.49 12.43
N LEU A 348 7.67 -0.25 13.40
CA LEU A 348 8.44 -1.20 14.20
C LEU A 348 9.06 -2.31 13.33
N ALA A 349 8.33 -2.83 12.34
CA ALA A 349 8.85 -3.83 11.41
C ALA A 349 9.99 -3.26 10.54
N VAL A 350 9.88 -2.00 10.09
CA VAL A 350 10.95 -1.28 9.39
C VAL A 350 12.15 -1.05 10.30
N ALA A 351 11.95 -0.60 11.53
CA ALA A 351 13.01 -0.38 12.50
C ALA A 351 13.76 -1.68 12.85
N ALA A 352 13.04 -2.78 13.08
CA ALA A 352 13.61 -4.11 13.30
C ALA A 352 14.40 -4.61 12.07
N PHE A 353 13.85 -4.43 10.85
CA PHE A 353 14.56 -4.75 9.62
C PHE A 353 15.84 -3.91 9.47
N ILE A 354 15.82 -2.62 9.81
CA ILE A 354 17.01 -1.77 9.80
C ILE A 354 18.03 -2.26 10.85
N LEU A 355 17.59 -2.52 12.08
CA LEU A 355 18.44 -2.93 13.19
C LEU A 355 19.17 -4.26 12.93
N VAL A 356 18.48 -5.25 12.35
CA VAL A 356 19.04 -6.59 12.10
C VAL A 356 19.64 -6.69 10.70
N GLY A 357 18.87 -6.35 9.67
CA GLY A 357 19.18 -6.62 8.26
C GLY A 357 20.05 -5.58 7.55
N PHE A 358 20.22 -4.36 8.09
CA PHE A 358 20.94 -3.28 7.40
C PHE A 358 22.46 -3.35 7.60
N THR A 359 23.15 -4.09 6.73
CA THR A 359 24.59 -4.40 6.84
C THR A 359 25.53 -3.25 6.48
N THR A 360 25.10 -2.22 5.73
CA THR A 360 25.99 -1.08 5.38
C THR A 360 26.17 -0.05 6.50
N ILE A 361 25.41 -0.19 7.59
CA ILE A 361 25.41 0.72 8.75
C ILE A 361 26.00 -0.06 9.95
N SER A 362 26.92 0.55 10.70
CA SER A 362 27.50 -0.12 11.87
C SER A 362 26.43 -0.42 12.92
N ALA A 363 26.60 -1.48 13.70
CA ALA A 363 25.64 -1.83 14.77
C ALA A 363 25.44 -0.66 15.76
N ARG A 364 26.52 0.02 16.14
CA ARG A 364 26.49 1.22 17.00
C ARG A 364 25.63 2.35 16.40
N ALA A 365 25.77 2.65 15.10
CA ALA A 365 24.98 3.69 14.46
C ALA A 365 23.50 3.29 14.27
N ARG A 366 23.20 1.99 14.07
CA ARG A 366 21.81 1.48 14.06
C ARG A 366 21.14 1.62 15.43
N ILE A 367 21.85 1.27 16.50
CA ILE A 367 21.39 1.42 17.89
C ILE A 367 21.21 2.91 18.23
N GLY A 368 22.18 3.76 17.91
CA GLY A 368 22.07 5.22 18.13
C GLY A 368 20.88 5.84 17.40
N GLY A 369 20.64 5.44 16.14
CA GLY A 369 19.45 5.87 15.38
C GLY A 369 18.13 5.39 16.01
N LEU A 370 18.09 4.17 16.55
CA LEU A 370 16.93 3.67 17.30
C LEU A 370 16.71 4.46 18.60
N VAL A 371 17.77 4.80 19.35
CA VAL A 371 17.67 5.64 20.55
C VAL A 371 17.09 7.00 20.19
N VAL A 372 17.61 7.69 19.16
CA VAL A 372 17.05 8.97 18.69
C VAL A 372 15.57 8.86 18.31
N ILE A 373 15.19 7.79 17.61
CA ILE A 373 13.79 7.50 17.28
C ILE A 373 12.92 7.36 18.54
N LEU A 374 13.38 6.61 19.53
CA LEU A 374 12.66 6.39 20.78
C LEU A 374 12.57 7.66 21.63
N THR A 375 13.62 8.50 21.64
CA THR A 375 13.61 9.82 22.29
C THR A 375 12.60 10.75 21.62
N VAL A 376 12.60 10.85 20.28
CA VAL A 376 11.61 11.67 19.54
C VAL A 376 10.19 11.15 19.79
N LEU A 377 9.99 9.83 19.77
CA LEU A 377 8.70 9.21 20.06
C LEU A 377 8.24 9.53 21.49
N GLY A 378 9.09 9.34 22.50
CA GLY A 378 8.77 9.66 23.89
C GLY A 378 8.52 11.15 24.14
N ALA A 379 9.23 12.04 23.45
CA ALA A 379 9.08 13.48 23.59
C ALA A 379 7.89 14.09 22.83
N THR A 380 7.29 13.36 21.88
CA THR A 380 6.21 13.90 21.01
C THR A 380 4.92 13.07 20.99
N ALA A 381 4.93 11.84 21.52
CA ALA A 381 3.73 11.05 21.75
C ALA A 381 3.02 11.49 23.03
N SER A 382 1.72 11.78 22.93
CA SER A 382 0.86 12.08 24.08
C SER A 382 0.35 10.82 24.78
N ASP A 383 -0.18 10.95 25.99
CA ASP A 383 -0.83 9.84 26.69
C ASP A 383 -1.97 9.23 25.87
N ARG A 384 -2.76 10.05 25.18
CA ARG A 384 -3.82 9.61 24.25
C ARG A 384 -3.27 8.71 23.12
N TYR A 385 -2.07 9.00 22.59
CA TYR A 385 -1.41 8.15 21.61
C TYR A 385 -1.05 6.78 22.21
N TRP A 386 -0.51 6.75 23.43
CA TRP A 386 -0.17 5.51 24.10
C TRP A 386 -1.42 4.70 24.50
N THR A 387 -2.49 5.32 24.98
CA THR A 387 -3.79 4.67 25.21
C THR A 387 -4.31 4.01 23.93
N GLN A 388 -4.25 4.71 22.78
CA GLN A 388 -4.62 4.12 21.51
C GLN A 388 -3.70 2.96 21.11
N MET A 389 -2.40 3.04 21.35
CA MET A 389 -1.47 1.96 21.01
C MET A 389 -1.63 0.72 21.92
N GLN A 390 -1.98 0.91 23.19
CA GLN A 390 -2.29 -0.18 24.13
C GLN A 390 -3.45 -1.08 23.68
N THR A 391 -4.39 -0.57 22.88
CA THR A 391 -5.49 -1.39 22.33
C THR A 391 -4.99 -2.54 21.45
N ILE A 392 -3.77 -2.48 20.90
CA ILE A 392 -3.14 -3.60 20.16
C ILE A 392 -2.96 -4.83 21.08
N ILE A 393 -2.72 -4.59 22.38
CA ILE A 393 -2.40 -5.63 23.39
C ILE A 393 -3.65 -6.00 24.21
N ARG A 394 -4.79 -5.31 24.01
CA ARG A 394 -6.09 -5.61 24.66
C ARG A 394 -7.16 -6.05 23.65
N PRO A 395 -6.96 -7.18 22.91
CA PRO A 395 -7.80 -7.58 21.79
C PRO A 395 -9.27 -7.83 22.15
N HIS A 396 -9.57 -8.33 23.35
CA HIS A 396 -10.94 -8.71 23.75
C HIS A 396 -11.93 -7.54 23.87
N GLN A 397 -11.43 -6.29 23.90
CA GLN A 397 -12.24 -5.08 23.94
C GLN A 397 -12.23 -4.29 22.62
N ASP A 398 -11.55 -4.78 21.57
CA ASP A 398 -11.48 -4.10 20.28
C ASP A 398 -12.64 -4.54 19.36
N TYR A 399 -13.44 -3.57 18.91
CA TYR A 399 -14.51 -3.75 17.91
C TYR A 399 -14.02 -4.45 16.64
N ASN A 400 -12.73 -4.33 16.28
CA ASN A 400 -12.14 -4.99 15.11
C ASN A 400 -12.19 -6.53 15.18
N LEU A 401 -12.37 -7.09 16.39
CA LEU A 401 -12.46 -8.52 16.67
C LEU A 401 -13.89 -8.97 17.00
N THR A 402 -14.64 -8.16 17.74
CA THR A 402 -15.95 -8.53 18.29
C THR A 402 -17.13 -8.17 17.37
N ASP A 403 -17.05 -7.06 16.64
CA ASP A 403 -18.13 -6.55 15.79
C ASP A 403 -18.20 -7.31 14.44
N GLU A 404 -19.40 -7.49 13.88
CA GLU A 404 -19.61 -8.09 12.56
C GLU A 404 -19.10 -7.23 11.41
N THR A 405 -19.00 -5.91 11.64
CA THR A 405 -18.32 -4.92 10.79
C THR A 405 -16.84 -4.74 11.19
N GLY A 406 -16.36 -5.49 12.18
CA GLY A 406 -14.96 -5.56 12.58
C GLY A 406 -14.08 -6.27 11.53
N ARG A 407 -12.81 -5.85 11.46
CA ARG A 407 -11.83 -6.33 10.46
C ARG A 407 -11.76 -7.85 10.37
N VAL A 408 -11.75 -8.58 11.49
CA VAL A 408 -11.62 -10.05 11.46
C VAL A 408 -12.84 -10.73 10.84
N LYS A 409 -14.04 -10.17 11.01
CA LYS A 409 -15.27 -10.68 10.37
C LYS A 409 -15.29 -10.33 8.88
N ILE A 410 -14.87 -9.12 8.51
CA ILE A 410 -14.64 -8.72 7.10
C ILE A 410 -13.61 -9.64 6.44
N TRP A 411 -12.50 -9.95 7.09
CA TRP A 411 -11.46 -10.83 6.54
C TRP A 411 -11.95 -12.26 6.34
N LYS A 412 -12.74 -12.80 7.28
CA LYS A 412 -13.39 -14.11 7.11
C LYS A 412 -14.33 -14.13 5.91
N ARG A 413 -15.12 -13.06 5.70
CA ARG A 413 -15.98 -12.94 4.51
C ARG A 413 -15.18 -12.80 3.22
N GLY A 414 -14.12 -12.00 3.21
CA GLY A 414 -13.22 -11.84 2.07
C GLY A 414 -12.52 -13.14 1.67
N ILE A 415 -12.10 -13.95 2.65
CA ILE A 415 -11.59 -15.31 2.41
C ILE A 415 -12.71 -16.21 1.87
N GLY A 416 -13.94 -16.08 2.36
CA GLY A 416 -15.14 -16.71 1.77
C GLY A 416 -15.28 -16.38 0.29
N TYR A 417 -15.34 -15.10 -0.09
CA TYR A 417 -15.44 -14.67 -1.50
C TYR A 417 -14.31 -15.23 -2.38
N MET A 418 -13.08 -15.33 -1.85
CA MET A 418 -11.96 -15.97 -2.53
C MET A 418 -12.13 -17.48 -2.71
N LEU A 419 -12.75 -18.18 -1.75
CA LEU A 419 -12.98 -19.63 -1.83
C LEU A 419 -14.22 -19.99 -2.67
N ASP A 420 -15.23 -19.13 -2.66
CA ASP A 420 -16.45 -19.23 -3.48
C ASP A 420 -16.15 -18.92 -4.96
N HIS A 421 -15.21 -18.00 -5.22
CA HIS A 421 -14.77 -17.60 -6.57
C HIS A 421 -13.24 -17.79 -6.79
N PRO A 422 -12.71 -19.02 -6.71
CA PRO A 422 -11.26 -19.27 -6.56
C PRO A 422 -10.40 -18.91 -7.76
N ALA A 423 -10.97 -18.89 -8.97
CA ALA A 423 -10.25 -18.53 -10.19
C ALA A 423 -10.20 -17.00 -10.39
N PHE A 424 -11.33 -16.37 -10.69
CA PHE A 424 -11.39 -14.97 -11.10
C PHE A 424 -11.76 -13.99 -9.98
N GLY A 425 -12.15 -14.48 -8.79
CA GLY A 425 -12.66 -13.64 -7.70
C GLY A 425 -14.01 -13.00 -8.04
N VAL A 426 -14.40 -12.01 -7.24
CA VAL A 426 -15.61 -11.18 -7.45
C VAL A 426 -15.39 -10.05 -8.47
N GLY A 427 -14.18 -9.91 -9.00
CA GLY A 427 -13.73 -8.83 -9.89
C GLY A 427 -13.04 -7.68 -9.16
N MET A 428 -12.16 -6.97 -9.87
CA MET A 428 -11.43 -5.82 -9.32
C MET A 428 -12.39 -4.73 -8.81
N GLY A 429 -12.08 -4.12 -7.66
CA GLY A 429 -12.91 -3.11 -7.01
C GLY A 429 -14.25 -3.61 -6.44
N ASN A 430 -14.61 -4.89 -6.63
CA ASN A 430 -15.92 -5.41 -6.24
C ASN A 430 -15.97 -5.97 -4.81
N PHE A 431 -14.94 -5.81 -3.97
CA PHE A 431 -15.01 -6.26 -2.57
C PHE A 431 -16.18 -5.59 -1.82
N GLN A 432 -16.37 -4.28 -2.00
CA GLN A 432 -17.49 -3.54 -1.41
C GLN A 432 -18.83 -3.98 -1.99
N THR A 433 -18.89 -4.28 -3.30
CA THR A 433 -20.07 -4.89 -3.94
C THR A 433 -20.41 -6.22 -3.27
N ALA A 434 -19.41 -7.09 -3.05
CA ALA A 434 -19.62 -8.39 -2.43
C ALA A 434 -20.15 -8.28 -0.98
N GLU A 435 -19.60 -7.36 -0.18
CA GLU A 435 -20.14 -7.01 1.15
C GLU A 435 -21.63 -6.58 1.08
N GLY A 436 -22.03 -5.89 0.02
CA GLY A 436 -23.38 -5.37 -0.19
C GLY A 436 -24.39 -6.33 -0.84
N THR A 437 -23.94 -7.35 -1.59
CA THR A 437 -24.82 -8.19 -2.43
C THR A 437 -24.80 -9.68 -2.07
N ILE A 438 -23.62 -10.29 -1.87
CA ILE A 438 -23.49 -11.74 -1.65
C ILE A 438 -23.08 -12.10 -0.21
N SER A 439 -22.71 -11.11 0.61
CA SER A 439 -22.35 -11.35 2.00
C SER A 439 -23.51 -11.92 2.83
N PRO A 440 -23.23 -12.67 3.92
CA PRO A 440 -24.26 -13.03 4.89
C PRO A 440 -24.96 -11.82 5.53
N MET A 441 -24.36 -10.62 5.45
CA MET A 441 -24.97 -9.37 5.92
C MET A 441 -25.91 -8.76 4.87
N ALA A 442 -25.76 -9.07 3.57
CA ALA A 442 -26.62 -8.58 2.51
C ALA A 442 -28.10 -8.97 2.74
N ARG A 443 -28.37 -10.17 3.25
CA ARG A 443 -29.71 -10.63 3.67
C ARG A 443 -30.38 -9.72 4.71
N ARG A 444 -29.63 -8.91 5.47
CA ARG A 444 -30.24 -7.94 6.41
C ARG A 444 -31.01 -6.82 5.70
N ARG A 445 -30.70 -6.58 4.42
CA ARG A 445 -31.44 -5.65 3.56
C ARG A 445 -32.88 -6.09 3.34
N GLU A 446 -33.12 -7.41 3.27
CA GLU A 446 -34.47 -8.01 3.18
C GLU A 446 -35.28 -7.73 4.46
N SER A 447 -34.60 -7.67 5.62
CA SER A 447 -35.19 -7.30 6.91
C SER A 447 -35.24 -5.77 7.16
N GLY A 448 -35.07 -4.95 6.12
CA GLY A 448 -35.07 -3.48 6.23
C GLY A 448 -33.89 -2.86 7.01
N ARG A 449 -32.87 -3.65 7.37
CA ARG A 449 -31.69 -3.17 8.11
C ARG A 449 -30.58 -2.78 7.14
N GLY A 450 -29.92 -1.66 7.41
CA GLY A 450 -28.80 -1.17 6.59
C GLY A 450 -27.63 -2.15 6.52
N VAL A 451 -27.01 -2.26 5.35
CA VAL A 451 -25.81 -3.08 5.10
C VAL A 451 -24.62 -2.16 4.86
N ARG A 452 -23.51 -2.39 5.57
CA ARG A 452 -22.28 -1.60 5.43
C ARG A 452 -21.40 -2.20 4.34
N TRP A 453 -21.13 -1.42 3.30
CA TRP A 453 -20.24 -1.80 2.18
C TRP A 453 -18.79 -1.55 2.60
N GLY A 454 -18.22 -2.49 3.36
CA GLY A 454 -16.88 -2.37 3.96
C GLY A 454 -15.73 -2.54 2.96
N ALA A 455 -14.64 -1.80 3.14
CA ALA A 455 -13.37 -2.16 2.49
C ALA A 455 -12.75 -3.38 3.18
N ALA A 456 -11.94 -4.16 2.46
CA ALA A 456 -11.29 -5.35 3.03
C ALA A 456 -10.38 -5.05 4.23
N HIS A 457 -9.79 -3.85 4.29
CA HIS A 457 -8.80 -3.44 5.30
C HIS A 457 -7.63 -4.44 5.46
N ASN A 458 -7.31 -5.18 4.39
CA ASN A 458 -6.17 -6.06 4.24
C ASN A 458 -5.95 -6.30 2.74
N THR A 459 -4.75 -6.00 2.26
CA THR A 459 -4.38 -5.99 0.84
C THR A 459 -4.35 -7.38 0.23
N PHE A 460 -3.97 -8.40 1.02
CA PHE A 460 -3.89 -9.78 0.58
C PHE A 460 -5.29 -10.40 0.46
N VAL A 461 -6.16 -10.14 1.46
CA VAL A 461 -7.57 -10.55 1.41
C VAL A 461 -8.30 -9.82 0.28
N GLN A 462 -8.04 -8.53 0.07
CA GLN A 462 -8.62 -7.77 -1.04
C GLN A 462 -8.32 -8.42 -2.39
N ILE A 463 -7.04 -8.61 -2.73
CA ILE A 463 -6.70 -9.14 -4.06
C ILE A 463 -7.11 -10.60 -4.23
N GLY A 464 -7.10 -11.40 -3.16
CA GLY A 464 -7.58 -12.78 -3.18
C GLY A 464 -9.08 -12.87 -3.44
N ALA A 465 -9.88 -12.02 -2.77
CA ALA A 465 -11.32 -11.94 -3.02
C ALA A 465 -11.64 -11.41 -4.42
N GLU A 466 -10.93 -10.39 -4.89
CA GLU A 466 -11.26 -9.69 -6.14
C GLU A 466 -10.68 -10.33 -7.41
N LEU A 467 -9.56 -11.06 -7.32
CA LEU A 467 -8.88 -11.71 -8.46
C LEU A 467 -8.61 -13.21 -8.26
N GLY A 468 -9.20 -13.81 -7.23
CA GLY A 468 -9.04 -15.22 -6.88
C GLY A 468 -7.65 -15.57 -6.35
N ILE A 469 -7.43 -16.87 -6.15
CA ILE A 469 -6.16 -17.44 -5.72
C ILE A 469 -5.02 -17.08 -6.71
N PRO A 470 -5.19 -17.11 -8.05
CA PRO A 470 -4.14 -16.71 -8.99
C PRO A 470 -3.70 -15.25 -8.82
N GLY A 471 -4.64 -14.32 -8.58
CA GLY A 471 -4.33 -12.91 -8.31
C GLY A 471 -3.47 -12.73 -7.05
N LEU A 472 -3.83 -13.42 -5.96
CA LEU A 472 -3.03 -13.44 -4.73
C LEU A 472 -1.63 -14.04 -4.94
N LEU A 473 -1.52 -15.18 -5.63
CA LEU A 473 -0.24 -15.82 -5.93
C LEU A 473 0.65 -14.92 -6.80
N LEU A 474 0.09 -14.17 -7.75
CA LEU A 474 0.81 -13.21 -8.57
C LEU A 474 1.32 -12.00 -7.76
N LEU A 475 0.53 -11.48 -6.81
CA LEU A 475 0.98 -10.41 -5.91
C LEU A 475 2.09 -10.88 -4.95
N LEU A 476 1.94 -12.07 -4.36
CA LEU A 476 2.98 -12.67 -3.52
C LEU A 476 4.25 -12.94 -4.35
N GLY A 477 4.10 -13.48 -5.56
CA GLY A 477 5.19 -13.69 -6.51
C GLY A 477 5.91 -12.39 -6.90
N LEU A 478 5.17 -11.29 -7.07
CA LEU A 478 5.72 -9.95 -7.35
C LEU A 478 6.60 -9.46 -6.21
N VAL A 479 6.05 -9.45 -5.00
CA VAL A 479 6.72 -9.00 -3.76
C VAL A 479 7.96 -9.86 -3.46
N LEU A 480 7.81 -11.19 -3.47
CA LEU A 480 8.91 -12.12 -3.22
C LEU A 480 10.00 -11.99 -4.29
N SER A 481 9.63 -11.78 -5.56
CA SER A 481 10.59 -11.52 -6.64
C SER A 481 11.33 -10.19 -6.46
N ALA A 482 10.68 -9.14 -5.96
CA ALA A 482 11.32 -7.88 -5.62
C ALA A 482 12.34 -8.08 -4.49
N PHE A 483 11.93 -8.66 -3.35
CA PHE A 483 12.82 -8.97 -2.22
C PHE A 483 14.00 -9.86 -2.62
N ALA A 484 13.76 -10.96 -3.34
CA ALA A 484 14.82 -11.86 -3.79
C ALA A 484 15.80 -11.17 -4.76
N THR A 485 15.34 -10.18 -5.52
CA THR A 485 16.19 -9.42 -6.44
C THR A 485 17.01 -8.36 -5.69
N LEU A 486 16.40 -7.62 -4.76
CA LEU A 486 17.13 -6.69 -3.90
C LEU A 486 18.17 -7.39 -3.01
N ARG A 487 17.83 -8.54 -2.41
CA ARG A 487 18.79 -9.37 -1.65
C ARG A 487 19.99 -9.79 -2.49
N ARG A 488 19.77 -10.14 -3.77
CA ARG A 488 20.86 -10.47 -4.71
C ARG A 488 21.72 -9.25 -5.05
N VAL A 489 21.11 -8.09 -5.29
CA VAL A 489 21.84 -6.81 -5.48
C VAL A 489 22.70 -6.49 -4.26
N THR A 490 22.14 -6.55 -3.05
CA THR A 490 22.86 -6.32 -1.78
C THR A 490 24.09 -7.22 -1.63
N ARG A 491 23.92 -8.53 -1.89
CA ARG A 491 25.02 -9.51 -1.81
C ARG A 491 26.09 -9.30 -2.87
N TRP A 492 25.70 -8.95 -4.10
CA TRP A 492 26.64 -8.62 -5.17
C TRP A 492 27.43 -7.34 -4.86
N ALA A 493 26.73 -6.27 -4.46
CA ALA A 493 27.33 -4.98 -4.15
C ALA A 493 28.27 -5.03 -2.94
N ALA A 494 28.04 -5.94 -1.98
CA ALA A 494 28.99 -6.18 -0.89
C ALA A 494 30.32 -6.80 -1.35
N ARG A 495 30.34 -7.54 -2.48
CA ARG A 495 31.54 -8.15 -3.06
C ARG A 495 32.25 -7.25 -4.07
N ALA A 496 31.52 -6.36 -4.73
CA ALA A 496 32.04 -5.42 -5.73
C ALA A 496 32.86 -4.24 -5.13
N GLY A 497 33.16 -4.27 -3.84
CA GLY A 497 34.03 -3.29 -3.16
C GLY A 497 33.36 -1.96 -2.81
N PRO A 498 34.15 -0.99 -2.28
CA PRO A 498 33.62 0.25 -1.71
C PRO A 498 32.75 1.08 -2.67
N GLY A 499 33.08 1.09 -3.96
CA GLY A 499 32.34 1.82 -5.00
C GLY A 499 30.89 1.37 -5.19
N ALA A 500 30.52 0.16 -4.73
CA ALA A 500 29.15 -0.36 -4.79
C ALA A 500 28.36 -0.19 -3.48
N LYS A 501 28.95 0.39 -2.42
CA LYS A 501 28.32 0.52 -1.09
C LYS A 501 27.00 1.29 -1.13
N ASP A 502 26.90 2.34 -1.96
CA ASP A 502 25.66 3.12 -2.11
C ASP A 502 24.54 2.31 -2.81
N LEU A 503 24.87 1.43 -3.76
CA LEU A 503 23.89 0.53 -4.39
C LEU A 503 23.37 -0.50 -3.37
N SER A 504 24.26 -1.02 -2.52
CA SER A 504 23.89 -1.92 -1.42
C SER A 504 22.99 -1.21 -0.40
N ARG A 505 23.31 0.04 -0.03
CA ARG A 505 22.49 0.83 0.90
C ARG A 505 21.09 1.09 0.32
N LEU A 506 21.01 1.50 -0.95
CA LEU A 506 19.72 1.75 -1.61
C LEU A 506 18.89 0.48 -1.78
N ALA A 507 19.51 -0.66 -2.09
CA ALA A 507 18.82 -1.96 -2.14
C ALA A 507 18.19 -2.32 -0.79
N GLN A 508 18.91 -2.11 0.31
CA GLN A 508 18.44 -2.38 1.67
C GLN A 508 17.35 -1.40 2.11
N SER A 509 17.46 -0.13 1.73
CA SER A 509 16.37 0.86 1.91
C SER A 509 15.10 0.48 1.15
N LEU A 510 15.19 0.01 -0.10
CA LEU A 510 14.01 -0.47 -0.85
C LEU A 510 13.42 -1.75 -0.24
N MET A 511 14.25 -2.64 0.30
CA MET A 511 13.75 -3.81 1.06
C MET A 511 12.98 -3.38 2.30
N ALA A 512 13.53 -2.44 3.08
CA ALA A 512 12.86 -1.89 4.25
C ALA A 512 11.54 -1.20 3.89
N ALA A 513 11.52 -0.41 2.80
CA ALA A 513 10.31 0.23 2.30
C ALA A 513 9.23 -0.80 1.93
N LEU A 514 9.60 -1.90 1.28
CA LEU A 514 8.68 -3.01 0.99
C LEU A 514 8.20 -3.72 2.27
N VAL A 515 9.03 -3.87 3.32
CA VAL A 515 8.58 -4.40 4.63
C VAL A 515 7.51 -3.49 5.22
N GLY A 516 7.74 -2.18 5.19
CA GLY A 516 6.78 -1.16 5.61
C GLY A 516 5.45 -1.26 4.86
N PHE A 517 5.51 -1.40 3.53
CA PHE A 517 4.33 -1.60 2.70
C PHE A 517 3.57 -2.88 3.06
N LEU A 518 4.25 -4.03 3.25
CA LEU A 518 3.58 -5.29 3.55
C LEU A 518 2.86 -5.26 4.90
N VAL A 519 3.48 -4.67 5.92
CA VAL A 519 2.87 -4.60 7.26
C VAL A 519 1.76 -3.55 7.30
N GLY A 520 1.92 -2.38 6.68
CA GLY A 520 0.82 -1.41 6.56
C GLY A 520 -0.35 -1.94 5.71
N GLY A 521 -0.04 -2.58 4.58
CA GLY A 521 -0.98 -3.23 3.69
C GLY A 521 -1.70 -4.44 4.30
N PHE A 522 -1.16 -5.07 5.35
CA PHE A 522 -1.91 -6.08 6.11
C PHE A 522 -3.14 -5.47 6.82
N PHE A 523 -3.11 -4.16 7.11
CA PHE A 523 -4.17 -3.42 7.79
C PHE A 523 -4.95 -2.47 6.87
N LEU A 524 -4.70 -2.47 5.55
CA LEU A 524 -5.28 -1.52 4.59
C LEU A 524 -5.57 -2.18 3.24
N SER A 525 -6.46 -1.56 2.44
CA SER A 525 -6.85 -2.03 1.10
C SER A 525 -6.04 -1.32 0.02
N LEU A 526 -4.77 -1.71 -0.13
CA LEU A 526 -3.78 -1.04 -0.98
C LEU A 526 -3.34 -1.90 -2.19
N ALA A 527 -4.13 -2.91 -2.57
CA ALA A 527 -3.77 -3.87 -3.63
C ALA A 527 -3.40 -3.22 -4.97
N TYR A 528 -4.03 -2.10 -5.32
CA TYR A 528 -3.82 -1.38 -6.59
C TYR A 528 -3.19 0.01 -6.39
N ALA A 529 -2.68 0.31 -5.20
CA ALA A 529 -2.16 1.64 -4.88
C ALA A 529 -0.79 1.90 -5.52
N ASP A 530 -0.62 3.06 -6.18
CA ASP A 530 0.64 3.50 -6.84
C ASP A 530 1.89 3.33 -5.96
N MET A 531 1.75 3.47 -4.64
CA MET A 531 2.81 3.27 -3.65
C MET A 531 3.57 1.95 -3.84
N LEU A 532 2.87 0.81 -3.99
CA LEU A 532 3.51 -0.49 -4.20
C LEU A 532 4.26 -0.50 -5.53
N TYR A 533 3.60 -0.05 -6.59
CA TYR A 533 4.10 -0.14 -7.96
C TYR A 533 5.29 0.80 -8.19
N ALA A 534 5.35 1.95 -7.50
CA ALA A 534 6.53 2.81 -7.45
C ALA A 534 7.73 2.15 -6.76
N LEU A 535 7.54 1.52 -5.59
CA LEU A 535 8.62 0.79 -4.88
C LEU A 535 9.12 -0.41 -5.69
N VAL A 536 8.22 -1.13 -6.34
CA VAL A 536 8.52 -2.23 -7.27
C VAL A 536 9.28 -1.70 -8.49
N ALA A 537 8.90 -0.57 -9.06
CA ALA A 537 9.58 0.05 -10.19
C ALA A 537 11.01 0.49 -9.84
N LEU A 538 11.22 1.12 -8.69
CA LEU A 538 12.54 1.47 -8.17
C LEU A 538 13.41 0.21 -7.97
N SER A 539 12.82 -0.88 -7.45
CA SER A 539 13.49 -2.16 -7.27
C SER A 539 13.90 -2.81 -8.59
N LEU A 540 13.02 -2.76 -9.60
CA LEU A 540 13.27 -3.25 -10.96
C LEU A 540 14.33 -2.40 -11.68
N ALA A 541 14.30 -1.08 -11.50
CA ALA A 541 15.27 -0.13 -12.03
C ALA A 541 16.69 -0.40 -11.47
N LEU A 542 16.80 -0.61 -10.15
CA LEU A 542 18.06 -1.00 -9.50
C LEU A 542 18.59 -2.32 -10.05
N ALA A 543 17.73 -3.33 -10.17
CA ALA A 543 18.07 -4.62 -10.77
C ALA A 543 18.49 -4.51 -12.25
N LYS A 544 17.92 -3.57 -13.01
CA LYS A 544 18.35 -3.25 -14.38
C LYS A 544 19.75 -2.65 -14.40
N ILE A 545 20.01 -1.63 -13.58
CA ILE A 545 21.33 -0.97 -13.48
C ILE A 545 22.43 -1.97 -13.15
N VAL A 546 22.22 -2.79 -12.11
CA VAL A 546 23.23 -3.77 -11.65
C VAL A 546 23.49 -4.83 -12.73
N ARG A 547 22.44 -5.36 -13.39
CA ARG A 547 22.64 -6.30 -14.51
C ARG A 547 23.43 -5.68 -15.67
N MET A 548 23.19 -4.40 -16.01
CA MET A 548 23.98 -3.70 -17.03
C MET A 548 25.44 -3.49 -16.60
N GLN A 549 25.69 -3.17 -15.32
CA GLN A 549 27.05 -3.02 -14.79
C GLN A 549 27.81 -4.35 -14.81
N VAL A 550 27.18 -5.45 -14.36
CA VAL A 550 27.78 -6.79 -14.41
C VAL A 550 28.09 -7.19 -15.84
N ALA A 551 27.13 -7.08 -16.76
CA ALA A 551 27.34 -7.44 -18.17
C ALA A 551 28.40 -6.59 -18.88
N ALA A 552 28.60 -5.34 -18.46
CA ALA A 552 29.70 -4.51 -18.95
C ALA A 552 31.05 -4.98 -18.39
N ALA A 553 31.12 -5.32 -17.09
CA ALA A 553 32.33 -5.84 -16.47
C ALA A 553 32.75 -7.21 -17.07
N THR A 554 31.80 -8.11 -17.36
CA THR A 554 32.13 -9.42 -17.96
C THR A 554 32.66 -9.31 -19.40
N ARG A 555 32.35 -8.23 -20.11
CA ARG A 555 32.87 -7.95 -21.47
C ARG A 555 34.20 -7.19 -21.49
N ALA A 556 34.65 -6.71 -20.32
CA ALA A 556 35.90 -5.97 -20.17
C ALA A 556 37.05 -6.86 -19.64
N VAL A 557 36.76 -8.12 -19.35
CA VAL A 557 37.78 -9.16 -19.15
C VAL A 557 38.10 -9.72 -20.54
N PRO A 558 39.34 -9.59 -21.04
CA PRO A 558 39.76 -10.12 -22.34
C PRO A 558 39.81 -11.65 -22.36
#